data_AF-A0AA96V7D5-F1
#
_entry.id   AF-A0AA96V7D5-F1
#
_cell.length_a   1.000
_cell.length_b   1.000
_cell.length_c   1.000
_cell.angle_alpha   90.00
_cell.angle_beta   90.00
_cell.angle_gamma   90.00
#
_symmetry.space_group_name_H-M   'P 1'
#
loop_
_entity.id
_entity.type
_entity.pdbx_description
1 polymer ?
#
loop_
_entity_poly.entity_id
_entity_poly.type
_entity_poly.pdbx_seq_one_letter_code
_entity_poly.pdbx_strand_id
1 'polypeptide(L)'
;MVRDARGIIKFVSVCFIAFLFLLAACIAIGTIAFVYSETAPSSPANVPVVIPVLSEPEYEEAETPDSISSIEDPAEDDLVLSSDTYTRTYSWTYGGYNQTITVSVPKEYYDYYRNKSHSGKDFDHYALSEDDRVFLGKMIESFKEQGEQCNFTADQNVLNIIAFVQAMPYTSDSVTTGYDEYPRYPIETLVDGGGDCEDSAILAAALLLEMNYGVVLIELPGHMALGVKGSENISGTYYTHNGDRYFYVETTASGYKLGEIPAEFKNASAKLYTMNPMPEIKIQLRADLIDSDLNYAYYKIHCDITNKGPTTASNVTALLFAESDPFDMTRVWSQSDAILVGTMVDEASGWAEYMVQVPRRNQTRFSCVVYGDNFNQVYTYTRVIYLN
;
A
#
# COMPACT_ATOMS: atom_id res chain seq x y z
N MET A 1 -41.47 40.05 48.89
CA MET A 1 -40.93 39.20 47.80
C MET A 1 -39.74 39.94 47.21
N VAL A 2 -38.52 39.70 47.71
CA VAL A 2 -37.29 40.31 47.19
C VAL A 2 -36.42 39.16 46.69
N ARG A 3 -36.25 39.07 45.37
CA ARG A 3 -35.44 38.07 44.70
C ARG A 3 -33.97 38.48 44.74
N ASP A 4 -33.13 37.49 44.99
CA ASP A 4 -31.70 37.56 45.18
C ASP A 4 -30.96 38.14 43.96
N ALA A 5 -30.45 39.36 44.09
CA ALA A 5 -29.78 40.13 43.04
C ALA A 5 -28.30 39.75 42.84
N ARG A 6 -27.75 38.78 43.60
CA ARG A 6 -26.31 38.48 43.58
C ARG A 6 -25.85 37.62 42.41
N GLY A 7 -26.73 36.83 41.80
CA GLY A 7 -26.40 35.96 40.66
C GLY A 7 -26.26 36.71 39.32
N ILE A 8 -27.11 37.71 39.08
CA ILE A 8 -27.15 38.45 37.81
C ILE A 8 -25.94 39.39 37.69
N ILE A 9 -25.48 39.97 38.80
CA ILE A 9 -24.32 40.89 38.81
C ILE A 9 -23.03 40.15 38.43
N LYS A 10 -22.86 38.88 38.83
CA LYS A 10 -21.67 38.10 38.46
C LYS A 10 -21.66 37.71 36.98
N PHE A 11 -22.80 37.45 36.36
CA PHE A 11 -22.87 37.07 34.95
C PHE A 11 -22.66 38.28 34.02
N VAL A 12 -23.22 39.43 34.36
CA VAL A 12 -23.03 40.67 33.58
C VAL A 12 -21.59 41.17 33.63
N SER A 13 -20.88 40.96 34.76
CA SER A 13 -19.50 41.41 34.92
C SER A 13 -18.49 40.60 34.08
N VAL A 14 -18.73 39.30 33.86
CA VAL A 14 -17.86 38.45 33.03
C VAL A 14 -18.04 38.75 31.54
N CYS A 15 -19.27 38.98 31.08
CA CYS A 15 -19.53 39.35 29.68
C CYS A 15 -18.97 40.74 29.33
N PHE A 16 -18.97 41.69 30.27
CA PHE A 16 -18.44 43.04 30.03
C PHE A 16 -16.91 43.05 29.87
N ILE A 17 -16.20 42.20 30.63
CA ILE A 17 -14.73 42.08 30.52
C ILE A 17 -14.34 41.43 29.19
N ALA A 18 -15.05 40.39 28.74
CA ALA A 18 -14.78 39.76 27.45
C ALA A 18 -14.99 40.71 26.25
N PHE A 19 -16.00 41.60 26.34
CA PHE A 19 -16.27 42.59 25.28
C PHE A 19 -15.21 43.70 25.22
N LEU A 20 -14.65 44.10 26.38
CA LEU A 20 -13.57 45.09 26.45
C LEU A 20 -12.25 44.58 25.84
N PHE A 21 -11.95 43.28 25.94
CA PHE A 21 -10.76 42.69 25.29
C PHE A 21 -10.89 42.60 23.77
N LEU A 22 -12.10 42.33 23.24
CA LEU A 22 -12.35 42.31 21.80
C LEU A 22 -12.27 43.70 21.16
N LEU A 23 -12.72 44.75 21.86
CA LEU A 23 -12.65 46.12 21.34
C LEU A 23 -11.20 46.65 21.26
N ALA A 24 -10.34 46.27 22.21
CA ALA A 24 -8.93 46.69 22.23
C ALA A 24 -8.10 46.04 21.10
N ALA A 25 -8.42 44.80 20.71
CA ALA A 25 -7.75 44.10 19.61
C ALA A 25 -8.08 44.71 18.23
N CYS A 26 -9.32 45.18 18.03
CA CYS A 26 -9.73 45.81 16.77
C CYS A 26 -9.07 47.18 16.54
N ILE A 27 -8.77 47.94 17.60
CA ILE A 27 -8.13 49.26 17.48
C ILE A 27 -6.64 49.14 17.13
N ALA A 28 -5.96 48.07 17.58
CA ALA A 28 -4.54 47.84 17.27
C ALA A 28 -4.29 47.42 15.80
N ILE A 29 -5.24 46.71 15.18
CA ILE A 29 -5.10 46.25 13.79
C ILE A 29 -5.39 47.39 12.79
N GLY A 30 -6.27 48.32 13.15
CA GLY A 30 -6.60 49.49 12.30
C GLY A 30 -5.47 50.49 12.13
N THR A 31 -4.54 50.61 13.09
CA THR A 31 -3.45 51.59 13.05
C THR A 31 -2.25 51.15 12.21
N ILE A 32 -2.07 49.85 11.95
CA ILE A 32 -0.93 49.33 11.17
C ILE A 32 -1.19 49.46 9.66
N ALA A 33 -2.46 49.43 9.24
CA ALA A 33 -2.85 49.56 7.83
C ALA A 33 -2.70 50.98 7.25
N PHE A 34 -2.52 52.01 8.10
CA PHE A 34 -2.48 53.41 7.66
C PHE A 34 -1.08 53.92 7.26
N VAL A 35 -0.02 53.11 7.39
CA VAL A 35 1.39 53.58 7.21
C VAL A 35 2.00 53.20 5.86
N TYR A 36 1.38 52.35 5.03
CA TYR A 36 2.01 51.82 3.81
C TYR A 36 1.24 52.05 2.50
N SER A 37 0.49 53.14 2.40
CA SER A 37 -0.09 53.57 1.13
C SER A 37 0.36 54.98 0.81
N GLU A 38 1.48 55.13 0.09
CA GLU A 38 1.62 56.25 -0.84
C GLU A 38 2.77 56.07 -1.86
N THR A 39 2.46 56.44 -3.10
CA THR A 39 3.31 56.72 -4.27
C THR A 39 3.62 55.58 -5.26
N ALA A 40 2.79 55.50 -6.31
CA ALA A 40 3.14 54.94 -7.62
C ALA A 40 3.21 56.10 -8.64
N PRO A 41 4.26 56.20 -9.49
CA PRO A 41 4.25 57.09 -10.64
C PRO A 41 3.77 56.40 -11.93
N SER A 42 3.23 57.23 -12.81
CA SER A 42 2.50 56.95 -14.05
C SER A 42 3.30 56.31 -15.20
N SER A 43 2.59 55.47 -15.96
CA SER A 43 2.94 54.85 -17.24
C SER A 43 3.22 55.85 -18.38
N PRO A 44 4.09 55.51 -19.35
CA PRO A 44 3.99 56.03 -20.70
C PRO A 44 3.48 54.96 -21.71
N ALA A 45 2.39 55.36 -22.36
CA ALA A 45 1.87 55.07 -23.70
C ALA A 45 2.37 53.86 -24.53
N ASN A 46 1.37 53.11 -25.00
CA ASN A 46 1.38 52.15 -26.11
C ASN A 46 2.03 52.67 -27.39
N VAL A 47 2.85 51.82 -28.02
CA VAL A 47 3.03 51.77 -29.47
C VAL A 47 2.78 50.32 -29.91
N PRO A 48 1.89 50.05 -30.89
CA PRO A 48 1.58 48.70 -31.31
C PRO A 48 2.71 48.13 -32.17
N VAL A 49 3.29 47.01 -31.74
CA VAL A 49 4.20 46.21 -32.56
C VAL A 49 3.37 45.19 -33.34
N VAL A 50 3.42 45.30 -34.67
CA VAL A 50 2.85 44.33 -35.61
C VAL A 50 3.70 43.06 -35.56
N ILE A 51 3.11 41.95 -35.12
CA ILE A 51 3.72 40.62 -35.19
C ILE A 51 3.39 40.01 -36.57
N PRO A 52 4.36 39.45 -37.30
CA PRO A 52 4.10 38.81 -38.59
C PRO A 52 3.25 37.56 -38.40
N VAL A 53 2.23 37.42 -39.24
CA VAL A 53 1.43 36.19 -39.37
C VAL A 53 2.35 35.09 -39.89
N LEU A 54 2.59 34.06 -39.07
CA LEU A 54 3.15 32.80 -39.53
C LEU A 54 2.05 32.04 -40.28
N SER A 55 2.35 31.65 -41.52
CA SER A 55 1.50 30.81 -42.36
C SER A 55 1.21 29.48 -41.67
N GLU A 56 -0.07 29.07 -41.70
CA GLU A 56 -0.53 27.76 -41.25
C GLU A 56 0.25 26.63 -41.95
N PRO A 57 0.56 25.52 -41.25
CA PRO A 57 1.10 24.34 -41.90
C PRO A 57 0.02 23.74 -42.81
N GLU A 58 0.40 23.55 -44.07
CA GLU A 58 -0.37 22.83 -45.07
C GLU A 58 -0.37 21.35 -44.69
N TYR A 59 -1.52 20.82 -44.26
CA TYR A 59 -1.68 19.40 -43.97
C TYR A 59 -1.88 18.64 -45.29
N GLU A 60 -0.91 17.79 -45.67
CA GLU A 60 -1.13 16.80 -46.72
C GLU A 60 -2.14 15.75 -46.21
N GLU A 61 -3.25 15.64 -46.94
CA GLU A 61 -4.32 14.67 -46.75
C GLU A 61 -3.78 13.28 -47.11
N ALA A 62 -3.64 12.40 -46.12
CA ALA A 62 -3.16 11.03 -46.35
C ALA A 62 -4.20 10.23 -47.16
N GLU A 63 -3.75 9.58 -48.23
CA GLU A 63 -4.57 8.72 -49.08
C GLU A 63 -5.22 7.58 -48.26
N THR A 64 -6.53 7.43 -48.40
CA THR A 64 -7.29 6.29 -47.88
C THR A 64 -6.95 5.02 -48.67
N PRO A 65 -6.44 3.94 -48.04
CA PRO A 65 -6.30 2.67 -48.72
C PRO A 65 -7.69 2.08 -48.98
N ASP A 66 -7.98 1.85 -50.25
CA ASP A 66 -9.07 0.99 -50.69
C ASP A 66 -8.87 -0.43 -50.15
N SER A 67 -9.99 -1.08 -49.85
CA SER A 67 -10.16 -2.49 -49.45
C SER A 67 -9.78 -2.84 -48.00
N ILE A 68 -10.83 -2.90 -47.17
CA ILE A 68 -10.88 -3.69 -45.94
C ILE A 68 -10.80 -5.17 -46.36
N SER A 69 -9.57 -5.66 -46.49
CA SER A 69 -9.26 -7.07 -46.26
C SER A 69 -9.45 -7.31 -44.76
N SER A 70 -10.33 -8.25 -44.43
CA SER A 70 -10.52 -8.83 -43.10
C SER A 70 -9.21 -8.90 -42.33
N ILE A 71 -9.10 -8.08 -41.29
CA ILE A 71 -8.06 -8.22 -40.27
C ILE A 71 -8.39 -9.52 -39.57
N GLU A 72 -7.59 -10.55 -39.84
CA GLU A 72 -7.52 -11.72 -38.98
C GLU A 72 -7.22 -11.23 -37.55
N ASP A 73 -7.97 -11.78 -36.60
CA ASP A 73 -7.72 -11.68 -35.17
C ASP A 73 -6.21 -11.63 -34.92
N PRO A 74 -5.66 -10.64 -34.19
CA PRO A 74 -4.30 -10.79 -33.72
C PRO A 74 -4.30 -12.05 -32.88
N ALA A 75 -3.72 -13.11 -33.44
CA ALA A 75 -3.48 -14.36 -32.74
C ALA A 75 -2.99 -13.97 -31.35
N GLU A 76 -3.64 -14.56 -30.34
CA GLU A 76 -3.13 -14.60 -28.98
C GLU A 76 -1.62 -14.78 -29.11
N ASP A 77 -0.87 -13.80 -28.63
CA ASP A 77 0.56 -13.97 -28.43
C ASP A 77 0.63 -15.10 -27.40
N ASP A 78 0.70 -16.33 -27.89
CA ASP A 78 1.07 -17.52 -27.16
C ASP A 78 2.41 -17.14 -26.56
N LEU A 79 2.38 -16.56 -25.37
CA LEU A 79 3.50 -16.53 -24.45
C LEU A 79 3.97 -17.98 -24.43
N VAL A 80 5.06 -18.24 -25.14
CA VAL A 80 5.73 -19.53 -25.13
C VAL A 80 6.24 -19.68 -23.70
N LEU A 81 5.37 -20.17 -22.82
CA LEU A 81 5.69 -20.62 -21.49
C LEU A 81 6.82 -21.62 -21.68
N SER A 82 8.03 -21.22 -21.32
CA SER A 82 9.14 -22.15 -21.31
C SER A 82 8.72 -23.30 -20.38
N SER A 83 8.76 -24.54 -20.88
CA SER A 83 8.36 -25.73 -20.11
C SER A 83 9.37 -26.10 -19.00
N ASP A 84 10.38 -25.26 -18.80
CA ASP A 84 11.42 -25.43 -17.81
C ASP A 84 10.89 -25.12 -16.42
N THR A 85 10.86 -26.13 -15.57
CA THR A 85 10.40 -26.04 -14.18
C THR A 85 11.50 -26.46 -13.22
N TYR A 86 11.58 -25.79 -12.07
CA TYR A 86 12.22 -26.36 -10.90
C TYR A 86 11.23 -27.34 -10.26
N THR A 87 11.66 -28.59 -10.07
CA THR A 87 10.84 -29.62 -9.42
C THR A 87 11.55 -30.12 -8.18
N ARG A 88 10.84 -30.12 -7.05
CA ARG A 88 11.36 -30.58 -5.76
C ARG A 88 10.33 -31.46 -5.07
N THR A 89 10.78 -32.59 -4.55
CA THR A 89 9.96 -33.50 -3.75
C THR A 89 10.35 -33.37 -2.29
N TYR A 90 9.34 -33.13 -1.46
CA TYR A 90 9.44 -33.05 -0.02
C TYR A 90 8.92 -34.33 0.62
N SER A 91 9.46 -34.68 1.77
CA SER A 91 9.02 -35.83 2.55
C SER A 91 9.16 -35.53 4.03
N TRP A 92 8.10 -35.81 4.78
CA TRP A 92 8.06 -35.61 6.24
C TRP A 92 7.17 -36.67 6.88
N THR A 93 7.16 -36.73 8.20
CA THR A 93 6.31 -37.66 8.95
C THR A 93 5.32 -36.87 9.80
N TYR A 94 4.04 -37.22 9.71
CA TYR A 94 3.00 -36.62 10.56
C TYR A 94 1.88 -37.63 10.85
N GLY A 95 1.38 -37.65 12.08
CA GLY A 95 0.31 -38.57 12.50
C GLY A 95 0.67 -40.06 12.40
N GLY A 96 1.97 -40.41 12.34
CA GLY A 96 2.44 -41.78 12.11
C GLY A 96 2.51 -42.20 10.63
N TYR A 97 2.21 -41.29 9.70
CA TYR A 97 2.26 -41.50 8.26
C TYR A 97 3.44 -40.75 7.65
N ASN A 98 4.09 -41.36 6.65
CA ASN A 98 5.04 -40.65 5.79
C ASN A 98 4.24 -39.91 4.71
N GLN A 99 4.46 -38.61 4.63
CA GLN A 99 3.81 -37.72 3.68
C GLN A 99 4.82 -37.27 2.63
N THR A 100 4.34 -36.99 1.42
CA THR A 100 5.18 -36.51 0.32
C THR A 100 4.41 -35.54 -0.57
N ILE A 101 5.02 -34.40 -0.92
CA ILE A 101 4.50 -33.47 -1.93
C ILE A 101 5.60 -33.16 -2.92
N THR A 102 5.25 -33.14 -4.21
CA THR A 102 6.13 -32.64 -5.27
C THR A 102 5.63 -31.28 -5.70
N VAL A 103 6.52 -30.29 -5.65
CA VAL A 103 6.27 -28.92 -6.10
C VAL A 103 7.01 -28.72 -7.42
N SER A 104 6.31 -28.18 -8.41
CA SER A 104 6.87 -27.81 -9.71
C SER A 104 6.56 -26.34 -9.99
N VAL A 105 7.60 -25.52 -10.07
CA VAL A 105 7.51 -24.07 -10.31
C VAL A 105 8.21 -23.74 -11.63
N PRO A 106 7.54 -23.07 -12.59
CA PRO A 106 8.19 -22.55 -13.79
C PRO A 106 9.33 -21.61 -13.43
N LYS A 107 10.47 -21.71 -14.14
CA LYS A 107 11.65 -20.90 -13.83
C LYS A 107 11.37 -19.40 -13.87
N GLU A 108 10.51 -18.95 -14.79
CA GLU A 108 10.11 -17.55 -14.91
C GLU A 108 9.47 -16.99 -13.62
N TYR A 109 8.69 -17.79 -12.88
CA TYR A 109 8.10 -17.36 -11.62
C TYR A 109 9.16 -17.26 -10.52
N TYR A 110 10.08 -18.22 -10.47
CA TYR A 110 11.21 -18.15 -9.54
C TYR A 110 12.09 -16.93 -9.86
N ASP A 111 12.45 -16.72 -11.11
CA ASP A 111 13.27 -15.59 -11.55
C ASP A 111 12.56 -14.25 -11.33
N TYR A 112 11.25 -14.18 -11.52
CA TYR A 112 10.44 -13.01 -11.16
C TYR A 112 10.59 -12.66 -9.68
N TYR A 113 10.38 -13.63 -8.78
CA TYR A 113 10.52 -13.40 -7.34
C TYR A 113 11.96 -13.08 -6.92
N ARG A 114 12.97 -13.74 -7.51
CA ARG A 114 14.40 -13.44 -7.28
C ARG A 114 14.79 -12.02 -7.68
N ASN A 115 14.07 -11.42 -8.62
CA ASN A 115 14.33 -10.06 -9.09
C ASN A 115 13.47 -8.99 -8.39
N LYS A 116 12.52 -9.38 -7.51
CA LYS A 116 11.81 -8.44 -6.64
C LYS A 116 12.76 -7.89 -5.57
N SER A 117 12.31 -6.88 -4.82
CA SER A 117 13.11 -6.30 -3.74
C SER A 117 13.09 -7.19 -2.50
N HIS A 118 14.27 -7.47 -1.94
CA HIS A 118 14.46 -8.22 -0.68
C HIS A 118 14.99 -7.35 0.47
N SER A 119 14.94 -6.02 0.31
CA SER A 119 15.61 -5.06 1.21
C SER A 119 14.78 -4.63 2.43
N GLY A 120 13.58 -5.17 2.60
CA GLY A 120 12.62 -4.74 3.62
C GLY A 120 12.37 -5.81 4.70
N LYS A 121 11.92 -5.36 5.87
CA LYS A 121 11.41 -6.22 6.95
C LYS A 121 9.88 -6.29 6.96
N ASP A 122 9.26 -6.02 5.81
CA ASP A 122 7.81 -6.11 5.63
C ASP A 122 7.45 -7.58 5.39
N PHE A 123 7.77 -8.44 6.38
CA PHE A 123 7.70 -9.89 6.26
C PHE A 123 6.28 -10.40 5.91
N ASP A 124 5.26 -9.68 6.36
CA ASP A 124 3.87 -9.93 5.99
C ASP A 124 3.62 -9.75 4.49
N HIS A 125 4.31 -8.83 3.80
CA HIS A 125 4.18 -8.68 2.36
C HIS A 125 4.62 -9.94 1.60
N TYR A 126 5.71 -10.58 2.03
CA TYR A 126 6.17 -11.84 1.43
C TYR A 126 5.13 -12.95 1.61
N ALA A 127 4.57 -13.06 2.81
CA ALA A 127 3.54 -14.06 3.11
C ALA A 127 2.24 -13.81 2.34
N LEU A 128 1.95 -12.55 1.96
CA LEU A 128 0.70 -12.12 1.32
C LEU A 128 0.74 -12.03 -0.21
N SER A 129 1.89 -12.29 -0.84
CA SER A 129 2.06 -12.20 -2.30
C SER A 129 0.99 -12.98 -3.07
N GLU A 130 0.39 -12.37 -4.09
CA GLU A 130 -0.71 -12.98 -4.86
C GLU A 130 -0.23 -13.90 -5.99
N ASP A 131 0.89 -13.58 -6.65
CA ASP A 131 1.32 -14.30 -7.86
C ASP A 131 1.74 -15.75 -7.56
N ASP A 132 2.06 -16.09 -6.30
CA ASP A 132 2.44 -17.45 -5.89
C ASP A 132 1.26 -18.35 -5.50
N ARG A 133 0.05 -17.79 -5.37
CA ARG A 133 -1.12 -18.51 -4.85
C ARG A 133 -1.55 -19.67 -5.71
N VAL A 134 -1.34 -19.59 -7.03
CA VAL A 134 -1.60 -20.71 -7.94
C VAL A 134 -0.77 -21.96 -7.60
N PHE A 135 0.42 -21.80 -7.01
CA PHE A 135 1.28 -22.91 -6.61
C PHE A 135 0.97 -23.38 -5.19
N LEU A 136 0.76 -22.44 -4.27
CA LEU A 136 0.37 -22.75 -2.90
C LEU A 136 -0.99 -23.46 -2.85
N GLY A 137 -1.96 -23.02 -3.66
CA GLY A 137 -3.28 -23.66 -3.79
C GLY A 137 -3.19 -25.13 -4.19
N LYS A 138 -2.34 -25.48 -5.17
CA LYS A 138 -2.08 -26.88 -5.57
C LYS A 138 -1.45 -27.70 -4.44
N MET A 139 -0.56 -27.10 -3.64
CA MET A 139 -0.03 -27.76 -2.45
C MET A 139 -1.14 -28.00 -1.42
N ILE A 140 -2.00 -27.02 -1.18
CA ILE A 140 -3.14 -27.16 -0.26
C ILE A 140 -4.13 -28.24 -0.71
N GLU A 141 -4.38 -28.37 -2.01
CA GLU A 141 -5.13 -29.51 -2.56
C GLU A 141 -4.48 -30.84 -2.21
N SER A 142 -3.16 -30.96 -2.38
CA SER A 142 -2.40 -32.16 -2.01
C SER A 142 -2.48 -32.46 -0.50
N PHE A 143 -2.36 -31.43 0.35
CA PHE A 143 -2.52 -31.58 1.79
C PHE A 143 -3.93 -32.03 2.19
N LYS A 144 -4.98 -31.52 1.52
CA LYS A 144 -6.37 -31.93 1.75
C LYS A 144 -6.57 -33.39 1.38
N GLU A 145 -6.08 -33.82 0.22
CA GLU A 145 -6.16 -35.22 -0.21
C GLU A 145 -5.44 -36.16 0.77
N GLN A 146 -4.25 -35.80 1.22
CA GLN A 146 -3.51 -36.56 2.25
C GLN A 146 -4.27 -36.62 3.57
N GLY A 147 -4.85 -35.49 3.98
CA GLY A 147 -5.68 -35.39 5.18
C GLY A 147 -6.88 -36.32 5.13
N GLU A 148 -7.59 -36.37 4.01
CA GLU A 148 -8.71 -37.29 3.79
C GLU A 148 -8.27 -38.76 3.84
N GLN A 149 -7.17 -39.10 3.18
CA GLN A 149 -6.61 -40.46 3.17
C GLN A 149 -6.19 -40.93 4.57
N CYS A 150 -5.64 -40.02 5.38
CA CYS A 150 -5.18 -40.31 6.74
C CYS A 150 -6.27 -40.07 7.80
N ASN A 151 -7.48 -39.65 7.40
CA ASN A 151 -8.59 -39.28 8.27
C ASN A 151 -8.20 -38.22 9.33
N PHE A 152 -7.49 -37.19 8.90
CA PHE A 152 -7.12 -36.05 9.72
C PHE A 152 -8.29 -35.09 9.95
N THR A 153 -8.40 -34.61 11.19
CA THR A 153 -9.26 -33.47 11.55
C THR A 153 -8.71 -32.16 10.95
N ALA A 154 -9.53 -31.11 10.99
CA ALA A 154 -9.11 -29.77 10.56
C ALA A 154 -7.83 -29.29 11.26
N ASP A 155 -7.77 -29.42 12.59
CA ASP A 155 -6.58 -29.08 13.39
C ASP A 155 -5.38 -29.94 13.01
N GLN A 156 -5.60 -31.22 12.72
CA GLN A 156 -4.52 -32.10 12.28
C GLN A 156 -3.99 -31.72 10.89
N ASN A 157 -4.82 -31.20 9.99
CA ASN A 157 -4.35 -30.70 8.69
C ASN A 157 -3.47 -29.45 8.85
N VAL A 158 -3.82 -28.54 9.75
CA VAL A 158 -2.97 -27.37 10.09
C VAL A 158 -1.62 -27.84 10.63
N LEU A 159 -1.64 -28.74 11.61
CA LEU A 159 -0.42 -29.28 12.21
C LEU A 159 0.41 -30.10 11.22
N ASN A 160 -0.21 -30.73 10.21
CA ASN A 160 0.50 -31.41 9.13
C ASN A 160 1.30 -30.44 8.26
N ILE A 161 0.75 -29.27 7.94
CA ILE A 161 1.46 -28.20 7.21
C ILE A 161 2.61 -27.66 8.05
N ILE A 162 2.38 -27.42 9.35
CA ILE A 162 3.45 -26.98 10.26
C ILE A 162 4.56 -28.03 10.30
N ALA A 163 4.23 -29.32 10.38
CA ALA A 163 5.20 -30.41 10.38
C ALA A 163 5.98 -30.50 9.06
N PHE A 164 5.33 -30.22 7.92
CA PHE A 164 5.99 -30.10 6.62
C PHE A 164 7.07 -29.01 6.64
N VAL A 165 6.73 -27.80 7.10
CA VAL A 165 7.69 -26.69 7.15
C VAL A 165 8.81 -26.98 8.16
N GLN A 166 8.48 -27.51 9.34
CA GLN A 166 9.47 -27.92 10.36
C GLN A 166 10.44 -29.02 9.90
N ALA A 167 10.10 -29.75 8.84
CA ALA A 167 10.95 -30.78 8.25
C ALA A 167 11.88 -30.23 7.15
N MET A 168 11.70 -28.97 6.74
CA MET A 168 12.58 -28.34 5.75
C MET A 168 13.97 -28.04 6.37
N PRO A 169 15.05 -28.18 5.59
CA PRO A 169 16.39 -27.79 6.02
C PRO A 169 16.47 -26.32 6.43
N TYR A 170 17.08 -26.06 7.59
CA TYR A 170 17.44 -24.70 8.00
C TYR A 170 18.73 -24.27 7.28
N THR A 171 18.68 -23.15 6.56
CA THR A 171 19.82 -22.60 5.81
C THR A 171 19.87 -21.09 5.97
N SER A 172 20.94 -20.56 6.55
CA SER A 172 21.12 -19.11 6.72
C SER A 172 21.33 -18.39 5.40
N ASP A 173 20.87 -17.15 5.31
CA ASP A 173 21.04 -16.29 4.14
C ASP A 173 22.48 -16.05 3.71
N SER A 174 23.38 -15.80 4.66
CA SER A 174 24.81 -15.57 4.37
C SER A 174 25.47 -16.73 3.60
N VAL A 175 24.94 -17.95 3.77
CA VAL A 175 25.44 -19.17 3.11
C VAL A 175 24.79 -19.37 1.74
N THR A 176 23.55 -18.96 1.56
CA THR A 176 22.72 -19.29 0.39
C THR A 176 22.61 -18.17 -0.63
N THR A 177 22.68 -16.91 -0.18
CA THR A 177 22.55 -15.70 -1.03
C THR A 177 23.77 -14.80 -0.94
N GLY A 178 24.56 -14.90 0.14
CA GLY A 178 25.72 -14.04 0.40
C GLY A 178 25.37 -12.69 1.06
N TYR A 179 24.11 -12.52 1.51
CA TYR A 179 23.64 -11.36 2.26
C TYR A 179 23.41 -11.71 3.74
N ASP A 180 23.46 -10.70 4.62
CA ASP A 180 23.23 -10.91 6.06
C ASP A 180 21.73 -11.08 6.41
N GLU A 181 20.82 -10.59 5.57
CA GLU A 181 19.36 -10.71 5.69
C GLU A 181 18.74 -10.64 4.27
N TYR A 182 17.99 -11.68 3.88
CA TYR A 182 17.35 -11.87 2.57
C TYR A 182 16.03 -12.67 2.79
N PRO A 183 14.93 -12.00 3.16
CA PRO A 183 13.66 -12.69 3.37
C PRO A 183 13.12 -13.21 2.06
N ARG A 184 12.90 -14.52 1.95
CA ARG A 184 12.42 -15.19 0.74
C ARG A 184 10.90 -15.13 0.62
N TYR A 185 10.42 -14.99 -0.61
CA TYR A 185 9.03 -15.33 -0.93
C TYR A 185 8.79 -16.85 -0.76
N PRO A 186 7.54 -17.30 -0.51
CA PRO A 186 7.21 -18.72 -0.36
C PRO A 186 7.74 -19.61 -1.49
N ILE A 187 7.65 -19.16 -2.75
CA ILE A 187 8.18 -19.90 -3.91
C ILE A 187 9.71 -20.04 -3.86
N GLU A 188 10.44 -18.99 -3.48
CA GLU A 188 11.90 -19.07 -3.36
C GLU A 188 12.29 -20.13 -2.33
N THR A 189 11.65 -20.11 -1.15
CA THR A 189 11.87 -21.10 -0.08
C THR A 189 11.57 -22.54 -0.57
N LEU A 190 10.52 -22.72 -1.37
CA LEU A 190 10.14 -24.02 -1.95
C LEU A 190 11.05 -24.49 -3.09
N VAL A 191 11.70 -23.59 -3.83
CA VAL A 191 12.63 -23.98 -4.90
C VAL A 191 14.02 -24.24 -4.32
N ASP A 192 14.52 -23.32 -3.49
CA ASP A 192 15.79 -23.44 -2.78
C ASP A 192 15.77 -24.65 -1.84
N GLY A 193 14.59 -24.93 -1.26
CA GLY A 193 14.28 -26.10 -0.45
C GLY A 193 14.75 -26.00 0.98
N GLY A 194 14.60 -24.80 1.54
CA GLY A 194 15.03 -24.40 2.85
C GLY A 194 15.14 -22.88 2.94
N GLY A 195 15.33 -22.40 4.15
CA GLY A 195 15.50 -21.00 4.49
C GLY A 195 15.85 -20.90 5.97
N ASP A 196 16.00 -19.70 6.49
CA ASP A 196 16.17 -19.49 7.93
C ASP A 196 14.81 -19.20 8.61
N CYS A 197 14.82 -18.43 9.70
CA CYS A 197 13.66 -18.37 10.60
C CYS A 197 12.49 -17.60 9.98
N GLU A 198 12.77 -16.49 9.31
CA GLU A 198 11.80 -15.66 8.63
C GLU A 198 11.19 -16.38 7.44
N ASP A 199 12.00 -17.03 6.60
CA ASP A 199 11.54 -17.77 5.42
C ASP A 199 10.58 -18.89 5.80
N SER A 200 10.95 -19.65 6.83
CA SER A 200 10.14 -20.75 7.34
C SER A 200 8.83 -20.24 7.91
N ALA A 201 8.85 -19.12 8.65
CA ALA A 201 7.65 -18.49 9.18
C ALA A 201 6.74 -17.91 8.07
N ILE A 202 7.32 -17.27 7.06
CA ILE A 202 6.63 -16.72 5.88
C ILE A 202 5.95 -17.83 5.08
N LEU A 203 6.66 -18.90 4.75
CA LEU A 203 6.10 -20.04 4.02
C LEU A 203 4.95 -20.69 4.79
N ALA A 204 5.13 -20.93 6.08
CA ALA A 204 4.07 -21.50 6.91
C ALA A 204 2.85 -20.56 7.00
N ALA A 205 3.07 -19.25 7.13
CA ALA A 205 2.00 -18.27 7.11
C ALA A 205 1.22 -18.30 5.79
N ALA A 206 1.91 -18.27 4.65
CA ALA A 206 1.30 -18.27 3.33
C ALA A 206 0.44 -19.53 3.07
N LEU A 207 0.94 -20.71 3.44
CA LEU A 207 0.18 -21.97 3.31
C LEU A 207 -1.07 -22.00 4.20
N LEU A 208 -0.97 -21.52 5.44
CA LEU A 208 -2.12 -21.48 6.35
C LEU A 208 -3.15 -20.40 5.96
N LEU A 209 -2.70 -19.28 5.40
CA LEU A 209 -3.58 -18.27 4.81
C LEU A 209 -4.37 -18.84 3.63
N GLU A 210 -3.75 -19.66 2.78
CA GLU A 210 -4.42 -20.34 1.67
C GLU A 210 -5.45 -21.39 2.15
N MET A 211 -5.28 -21.89 3.38
CA MET A 211 -6.31 -22.68 4.08
C MET A 211 -7.35 -21.84 4.85
N ASN A 212 -7.29 -20.52 4.74
CA ASN A 212 -8.15 -19.55 5.40
C ASN A 212 -8.03 -19.55 6.94
N TYR A 213 -6.82 -19.84 7.46
CA TYR A 213 -6.50 -19.74 8.89
C TYR A 213 -5.92 -18.37 9.23
N GLY A 214 -6.30 -17.84 10.39
CA GLY A 214 -5.72 -16.61 10.91
C GLY A 214 -4.30 -16.84 11.41
N VAL A 215 -3.35 -16.06 10.90
CA VAL A 215 -1.95 -16.12 11.32
C VAL A 215 -1.36 -14.72 11.55
N VAL A 216 -0.26 -14.67 12.28
CA VAL A 216 0.62 -13.51 12.45
C VAL A 216 2.08 -13.98 12.39
N LEU A 217 3.01 -13.11 12.00
CA LEU A 217 4.44 -13.36 12.26
C LEU A 217 4.83 -12.74 13.59
N ILE A 218 5.70 -13.42 14.32
CA ILE A 218 6.16 -13.06 15.66
C ILE A 218 7.65 -12.83 15.57
N GLU A 219 8.07 -11.57 15.58
CA GLU A 219 9.48 -11.19 15.66
C GLU A 219 9.89 -11.09 17.12
N LEU A 220 10.89 -11.89 17.46
CA LEU A 220 11.61 -11.92 18.72
C LEU A 220 13.04 -11.41 18.47
N PRO A 221 13.82 -11.08 19.53
CA PRO A 221 15.20 -10.63 19.35
C PRO A 221 16.05 -11.64 18.57
N GLY A 222 16.31 -11.34 17.28
CA GLY A 222 17.10 -12.20 16.38
C GLY A 222 16.41 -13.50 15.97
N HIS A 223 15.07 -13.58 16.03
CA HIS A 223 14.33 -14.78 15.65
C HIS A 223 12.94 -14.42 15.11
N MET A 224 12.48 -15.17 14.12
CA MET A 224 11.12 -15.07 13.60
C MET A 224 10.39 -16.39 13.83
N ALA A 225 9.15 -16.29 14.27
CA ALA A 225 8.26 -17.44 14.46
C ALA A 225 6.88 -17.16 13.89
N LEU A 226 6.07 -18.20 13.81
CA LEU A 226 4.67 -18.11 13.38
C LEU A 226 3.74 -18.05 14.59
N GLY A 227 2.68 -17.26 14.49
CA GLY A 227 1.53 -17.31 15.40
C GLY A 227 0.30 -17.84 14.65
N VAL A 228 -0.34 -18.90 15.16
CA VAL A 228 -1.55 -19.47 14.55
C VAL A 228 -2.76 -19.21 15.46
N LYS A 229 -3.83 -18.66 14.89
CA LYS A 229 -5.06 -18.38 15.62
C LYS A 229 -5.63 -19.67 16.19
N GLY A 230 -5.86 -19.67 17.51
CA GLY A 230 -6.37 -20.83 18.23
C GLY A 230 -7.48 -20.46 19.20
N SER A 231 -8.28 -21.46 19.56
CA SER A 231 -9.36 -21.31 20.54
C SER A 231 -8.85 -21.27 21.98
N GLU A 232 -9.69 -20.80 22.91
CA GLU A 232 -9.30 -20.56 24.31
C GLU A 232 -8.93 -21.82 25.11
N ASN A 233 -9.32 -23.01 24.62
CA ASN A 233 -9.04 -24.30 25.23
C ASN A 233 -7.63 -24.85 24.88
N ILE A 234 -6.92 -24.22 23.94
CA ILE A 234 -5.55 -24.60 23.62
C ILE A 234 -4.62 -24.06 24.72
N SER A 235 -3.72 -24.91 25.21
CA SER A 235 -2.73 -24.55 26.21
C SER A 235 -1.39 -24.25 25.54
N GLY A 236 -0.61 -23.32 26.12
CA GLY A 236 0.72 -22.97 25.62
C GLY A 236 0.93 -21.46 25.57
N THR A 237 2.04 -21.06 24.96
CA THR A 237 2.41 -19.65 24.76
C THR A 237 1.62 -19.09 23.58
N TYR A 238 1.00 -17.92 23.76
CA TYR A 238 0.29 -17.21 22.72
C TYR A 238 0.45 -15.71 22.88
N TYR A 239 0.18 -14.99 21.79
CA TYR A 239 0.10 -13.53 21.74
C TYR A 239 -1.32 -13.12 21.37
N THR A 240 -1.77 -11.97 21.85
CA THR A 240 -3.12 -11.48 21.62
C THR A 240 -3.13 -10.33 20.62
N HIS A 241 -4.00 -10.39 19.62
CA HIS A 241 -4.24 -9.31 18.68
C HIS A 241 -5.73 -9.24 18.34
N ASN A 242 -6.33 -8.05 18.39
CA ASN A 242 -7.77 -7.81 18.15
C ASN A 242 -8.75 -8.75 18.91
N GLY A 243 -8.36 -9.20 20.11
CA GLY A 243 -9.16 -10.11 20.93
C GLY A 243 -8.97 -11.60 20.63
N ASP A 244 -8.24 -11.94 19.57
CA ASP A 244 -7.89 -13.32 19.22
C ASP A 244 -6.54 -13.74 19.85
N ARG A 245 -6.38 -15.05 20.07
CA ARG A 245 -5.14 -15.67 20.55
C ARG A 245 -4.40 -16.35 19.40
N TYR A 246 -3.15 -15.98 19.21
CA TYR A 246 -2.23 -16.56 18.24
C TYR A 246 -1.15 -17.36 18.97
N PHE A 247 -1.24 -18.68 18.90
CA PHE A 247 -0.32 -19.59 19.59
C PHE A 247 1.02 -19.65 18.86
N TYR A 248 2.10 -19.58 19.63
CA TYR A 248 3.47 -19.65 19.11
C TYR A 248 3.71 -20.98 18.40
N VAL A 249 4.32 -20.92 17.22
CA VAL A 249 4.75 -22.07 16.43
C VAL A 249 6.20 -21.86 16.04
N GLU A 250 7.07 -22.73 16.54
CA GLU A 250 8.43 -22.83 16.06
C GLU A 250 8.44 -23.54 14.70
N THR A 251 8.97 -22.88 13.67
CA THR A 251 9.01 -23.42 12.30
C THR A 251 10.39 -23.93 11.91
N THR A 252 11.44 -23.59 12.65
CA THR A 252 12.84 -23.88 12.28
C THR A 252 13.33 -25.27 12.68
N ALA A 253 12.55 -26.00 13.47
CA ALA A 253 12.94 -27.30 13.97
C ALA A 253 11.75 -28.23 14.18
N SER A 254 11.94 -29.50 13.81
CA SER A 254 10.99 -30.57 14.07
C SER A 254 10.83 -30.85 15.57
N GLY A 255 9.61 -31.21 15.97
CA GLY A 255 9.31 -31.72 17.32
C GLY A 255 8.75 -30.67 18.28
N TYR A 256 8.82 -29.39 17.95
CA TYR A 256 8.12 -28.34 18.69
C TYR A 256 6.61 -28.44 18.50
N LYS A 257 5.88 -28.39 19.62
CA LYS A 257 4.42 -28.41 19.62
C LYS A 257 3.85 -27.00 19.53
N LEU A 258 2.59 -26.90 19.13
CA LEU A 258 1.82 -25.66 19.21
C LEU A 258 1.88 -25.07 20.63
N GLY A 259 2.27 -23.80 20.73
CA GLY A 259 2.44 -23.07 21.99
C GLY A 259 3.75 -23.36 22.75
N GLU A 260 4.62 -24.22 22.22
CA GLU A 260 5.94 -24.50 22.79
C GLU A 260 6.96 -23.48 22.31
N ILE A 261 7.37 -22.57 23.21
CA ILE A 261 8.38 -21.56 22.94
C ILE A 261 9.76 -22.00 23.47
N PRO A 262 10.86 -21.82 22.70
CA PRO A 262 12.22 -22.02 23.19
C PRO A 262 12.49 -21.25 24.48
N ALA A 263 13.35 -21.81 25.34
CA ALA A 263 13.56 -21.27 26.68
C ALA A 263 14.18 -19.87 26.67
N GLU A 264 15.04 -19.57 25.69
CA GLU A 264 15.68 -18.26 25.52
C GLU A 264 14.69 -17.12 25.23
N PHE A 265 13.54 -17.42 24.62
CA PHE A 265 12.54 -16.40 24.27
C PHE A 265 11.43 -16.25 25.32
N LYS A 266 11.49 -17.02 26.41
CA LYS A 266 10.52 -16.88 27.51
C LYS A 266 10.60 -15.47 28.09
N ASN A 267 9.47 -14.76 28.02
CA ASN A 267 9.31 -13.36 28.45
C ASN A 267 10.05 -12.31 27.58
N ALA A 268 10.55 -12.70 26.41
CA ALA A 268 11.03 -11.71 25.44
C ALA A 268 9.86 -10.84 24.94
N SER A 269 10.14 -9.59 24.64
CA SER A 269 9.19 -8.73 23.95
C SER A 269 9.10 -9.19 22.48
N ALA A 270 7.89 -9.26 21.95
CA ALA A 270 7.64 -9.61 20.57
C ALA A 270 6.99 -8.45 19.81
N LYS A 271 7.35 -8.29 18.54
CA LYS A 271 6.60 -7.49 17.56
C LYS A 271 5.76 -8.43 16.72
N LEU A 272 4.48 -8.08 16.51
CA LEU A 272 3.57 -8.87 15.67
C LEU A 272 3.43 -8.19 14.31
N TYR A 273 3.59 -8.96 13.23
CA TYR A 273 3.21 -8.58 11.88
C TYR A 273 1.87 -9.24 11.55
N THR A 274 0.88 -8.41 11.29
CA THR A 274 -0.50 -8.86 11.06
C THR A 274 -0.77 -8.98 9.58
N MET A 275 -1.43 -10.06 9.18
CA MET A 275 -1.77 -10.29 7.77
C MET A 275 -2.86 -9.33 7.31
N ASN A 276 -2.48 -8.24 6.65
CA ASN A 276 -3.40 -7.28 6.05
C ASN A 276 -3.32 -7.35 4.51
N PRO A 277 -4.19 -8.14 3.85
CA PRO A 277 -4.14 -8.35 2.40
C PRO A 277 -4.71 -7.17 1.60
N MET A 278 -4.62 -5.94 2.10
CA MET A 278 -5.15 -4.77 1.40
C MET A 278 -4.05 -4.05 0.62
N PRO A 279 -4.34 -3.52 -0.57
CA PRO A 279 -3.39 -2.66 -1.28
C PRO A 279 -3.08 -1.42 -0.44
N GLU A 280 -1.85 -0.92 -0.56
CA GLU A 280 -1.39 0.27 0.16
C GLU A 280 -0.93 1.34 -0.83
N ILE A 281 -1.83 2.24 -1.19
CA ILE A 281 -1.52 3.30 -2.16
C ILE A 281 -0.70 4.43 -1.50
N LYS A 282 0.50 4.66 -2.02
CA LYS A 282 1.32 5.84 -1.74
C LYS A 282 1.20 6.81 -2.89
N ILE A 283 1.09 8.10 -2.55
CA ILE A 283 0.97 9.16 -3.55
C ILE A 283 1.95 10.31 -3.25
N GLN A 284 2.54 10.85 -4.31
CA GLN A 284 3.40 12.01 -4.25
C GLN A 284 2.93 13.06 -5.24
N LEU A 285 2.70 14.28 -4.75
CA LEU A 285 2.11 15.35 -5.53
C LEU A 285 3.10 16.49 -5.75
N ARG A 286 3.16 16.97 -6.99
CA ARG A 286 3.83 18.22 -7.36
C ARG A 286 2.91 19.08 -8.23
N ALA A 287 3.15 20.38 -8.20
CA ALA A 287 2.42 21.33 -9.04
C ALA A 287 3.39 22.38 -9.57
N ASP A 288 3.41 22.54 -10.88
CA ASP A 288 4.32 23.41 -11.59
C ASP A 288 3.53 24.53 -12.26
N LEU A 289 3.92 25.79 -12.05
CA LEU A 289 3.36 26.92 -12.78
C LEU A 289 3.84 26.83 -14.24
N ILE A 290 2.90 26.74 -15.17
CA ILE A 290 3.19 26.62 -16.61
C ILE A 290 3.06 27.99 -17.29
N ASP A 291 1.97 28.70 -17.01
CA ASP A 291 1.68 29.99 -17.63
C ASP A 291 0.78 30.85 -16.73
N SER A 292 0.63 32.13 -17.05
CA SER A 292 -0.32 33.04 -16.39
C SER A 292 -0.74 34.19 -17.29
N ASP A 293 -1.99 34.63 -17.15
CA ASP A 293 -2.50 35.85 -17.76
C ASP A 293 -2.88 36.90 -16.69
N LEU A 294 -3.67 37.91 -17.07
CA LEU A 294 -4.11 38.96 -16.14
C LEU A 294 -5.05 38.46 -15.03
N ASN A 295 -5.81 37.41 -15.31
CA ASN A 295 -6.89 36.91 -14.45
C ASN A 295 -6.54 35.55 -13.82
N TYR A 296 -5.72 34.72 -14.47
CA TYR A 296 -5.50 33.33 -14.10
C TYR A 296 -4.02 32.92 -14.12
N ALA A 297 -3.69 31.94 -13.30
CA ALA A 297 -2.46 31.17 -13.35
C ALA A 297 -2.80 29.71 -13.68
N TYR A 298 -2.01 29.10 -14.55
CA TYR A 298 -2.20 27.74 -15.05
C TYR A 298 -1.12 26.83 -14.48
N TYR A 299 -1.55 25.83 -13.72
CA TYR A 299 -0.65 24.88 -13.07
C TYR A 299 -0.83 23.50 -13.66
N LYS A 300 0.28 22.80 -13.85
CA LYS A 300 0.29 21.36 -14.10
C LYS A 300 0.41 20.65 -12.78
N ILE A 301 -0.63 19.97 -12.36
CA ILE A 301 -0.60 19.08 -11.20
C ILE A 301 -0.18 17.70 -11.70
N HIS A 302 0.84 17.11 -11.07
CA HIS A 302 1.28 15.75 -11.34
C HIS A 302 1.28 14.95 -10.03
N CYS A 303 0.62 13.80 -10.04
CA CYS A 303 0.50 12.89 -8.91
C CYS A 303 1.11 11.53 -9.30
N ASP A 304 2.26 11.20 -8.72
CA ASP A 304 2.84 9.86 -8.78
C ASP A 304 2.07 8.96 -7.81
N ILE A 305 1.71 7.76 -8.24
CA ILE A 305 0.87 6.82 -7.50
C ILE A 305 1.58 5.46 -7.52
N THR A 306 1.75 4.84 -6.37
CA THR A 306 2.41 3.53 -6.24
C THR A 306 1.62 2.65 -5.31
N ASN A 307 1.40 1.39 -5.70
CA ASN A 307 0.93 0.38 -4.76
C ASN A 307 2.13 -0.19 -4.01
N LYS A 308 2.15 -0.02 -2.70
CA LYS A 308 3.15 -0.56 -1.77
C LYS A 308 2.60 -1.69 -0.90
N GLY A 309 1.33 -2.05 -1.11
CA GLY A 309 0.71 -3.16 -0.39
C GLY A 309 0.88 -4.46 -1.16
N PRO A 310 0.70 -5.60 -0.48
CA PRO A 310 1.06 -6.91 -1.03
C PRO A 310 0.04 -7.47 -2.02
N THR A 311 -1.08 -6.78 -2.21
CA THR A 311 -2.19 -7.22 -3.07
C THR A 311 -2.53 -6.19 -4.13
N THR A 312 -3.15 -6.66 -5.21
CA THR A 312 -3.46 -5.85 -6.38
C THR A 312 -4.53 -4.79 -6.08
N ALA A 313 -4.23 -3.52 -6.36
CA ALA A 313 -5.21 -2.44 -6.32
C ALA A 313 -6.03 -2.41 -7.62
N SER A 314 -7.35 -2.51 -7.51
CA SER A 314 -8.27 -2.53 -8.66
C SER A 314 -8.91 -1.17 -8.91
N ASN A 315 -9.06 -0.80 -10.19
CA ASN A 315 -9.76 0.40 -10.63
C ASN A 315 -9.22 1.70 -10.01
N VAL A 316 -7.89 1.79 -9.88
CA VAL A 316 -7.19 2.94 -9.32
C VAL A 316 -7.50 4.16 -10.17
N THR A 317 -8.12 5.16 -9.55
CA THR A 317 -8.60 6.37 -10.19
C THR A 317 -8.16 7.58 -9.38
N ALA A 318 -7.70 8.63 -10.07
CA ALA A 318 -7.23 9.86 -9.47
C ALA A 318 -8.13 11.06 -9.82
N LEU A 319 -8.29 11.96 -8.85
CA LEU A 319 -8.88 13.28 -9.03
C LEU A 319 -7.88 14.33 -8.60
N LEU A 320 -7.60 15.28 -9.50
CA LEU A 320 -6.65 16.36 -9.30
C LEU A 320 -7.39 17.69 -9.31
N PHE A 321 -7.16 18.53 -8.31
CA PHE A 321 -7.87 19.81 -8.23
C PHE A 321 -7.09 20.90 -7.52
N ALA A 322 -7.43 22.14 -7.87
CA ALA A 322 -7.00 23.34 -7.18
C ALA A 322 -8.11 23.81 -6.25
N GLU A 323 -7.86 23.78 -4.95
CA GLU A 323 -8.84 24.19 -3.94
C GLU A 323 -8.93 25.72 -3.86
N SER A 324 -10.14 26.21 -3.60
CA SER A 324 -10.43 27.64 -3.39
C SER A 324 -10.49 28.05 -1.93
N ASP A 325 -10.69 27.08 -1.04
CA ASP A 325 -10.66 27.28 0.41
C ASP A 325 -9.84 26.15 1.05
N PRO A 326 -8.69 26.45 1.70
CA PRO A 326 -7.87 25.42 2.33
C PRO A 326 -8.55 24.76 3.55
N PHE A 327 -9.68 25.29 4.02
CA PHE A 327 -10.49 24.73 5.11
C PHE A 327 -11.77 24.04 4.62
N ASP A 328 -12.13 24.17 3.34
CA ASP A 328 -13.32 23.56 2.72
C ASP A 328 -12.99 22.94 1.35
N MET A 329 -12.66 21.64 1.36
CA MET A 329 -12.30 20.87 0.17
C MET A 329 -13.45 20.70 -0.84
N THR A 330 -14.68 21.10 -0.51
CA THR A 330 -15.82 21.03 -1.45
C THR A 330 -15.80 22.18 -2.47
N ARG A 331 -14.95 23.18 -2.25
CA ARG A 331 -14.86 24.37 -3.10
C ARG A 331 -13.54 24.37 -3.86
N VAL A 332 -13.64 24.14 -5.16
CA VAL A 332 -12.48 24.13 -6.07
C VAL A 332 -12.56 25.28 -7.08
N TRP A 333 -11.39 25.76 -7.51
CA TRP A 333 -11.27 26.64 -8.67
C TRP A 333 -11.40 25.86 -9.97
N SER A 334 -10.78 24.69 -10.02
CA SER A 334 -10.68 23.81 -11.19
C SER A 334 -10.36 22.40 -10.73
N GLN A 335 -10.93 21.40 -11.40
CA GLN A 335 -10.72 19.99 -11.13
C GLN A 335 -10.65 19.19 -12.42
N SER A 336 -9.96 18.06 -12.39
CA SER A 336 -9.99 17.07 -13.45
C SER A 336 -11.32 16.31 -13.44
N ASP A 337 -11.64 15.66 -14.56
CA ASP A 337 -12.50 14.48 -14.54
C ASP A 337 -11.79 13.32 -13.80
N ALA A 338 -12.49 12.21 -13.58
CA ALA A 338 -11.90 11.00 -13.05
C ALA A 338 -10.84 10.45 -14.01
N ILE A 339 -9.58 10.41 -13.58
CA ILE A 339 -8.45 9.89 -14.36
C ILE A 339 -8.21 8.44 -13.96
N LEU A 340 -8.60 7.50 -14.83
CA LEU A 340 -8.33 6.08 -14.62
C LEU A 340 -6.82 5.81 -14.79
N VAL A 341 -6.20 5.35 -13.71
CA VAL A 341 -4.81 4.86 -13.70
C VAL A 341 -4.79 3.37 -14.06
N GLY A 342 -5.83 2.62 -13.65
CA GLY A 342 -6.02 1.21 -13.99
C GLY A 342 -5.80 0.28 -12.81
N THR A 343 -5.36 -0.96 -13.09
CA THR A 343 -5.04 -1.95 -12.06
C THR A 343 -3.55 -1.87 -11.73
N MET A 344 -3.21 -1.92 -10.44
CA MET A 344 -1.84 -1.81 -9.96
C MET A 344 -1.50 -3.02 -9.10
N VAL A 345 -0.72 -3.94 -9.64
CA VAL A 345 -0.14 -5.06 -8.88
C VAL A 345 0.82 -4.55 -7.79
N ASP A 346 1.27 -5.46 -6.92
CA ASP A 346 2.29 -5.15 -5.91
C ASP A 346 3.51 -4.44 -6.53
N GLU A 347 3.99 -3.39 -5.87
CA GLU A 347 5.07 -2.49 -6.29
C GLU A 347 4.84 -1.71 -7.61
N ALA A 348 3.71 -1.88 -8.30
CA ALA A 348 3.43 -1.15 -9.54
C ALA A 348 3.28 0.36 -9.28
N SER A 349 3.73 1.16 -10.24
CA SER A 349 3.61 2.62 -10.22
C SER A 349 2.91 3.14 -11.46
N GLY A 350 2.14 4.20 -11.27
CA GLY A 350 1.45 4.96 -12.31
C GLY A 350 1.42 6.43 -11.92
N TRP A 351 0.76 7.25 -12.73
CA TRP A 351 0.65 8.67 -12.46
C TRP A 351 -0.63 9.24 -13.05
N ALA A 352 -1.04 10.39 -12.53
CA ALA A 352 -2.10 11.22 -13.09
C ALA A 352 -1.61 12.66 -13.23
N GLU A 353 -2.02 13.33 -14.30
CA GLU A 353 -1.64 14.71 -14.56
C GLU A 353 -2.83 15.51 -15.08
N TYR A 354 -2.95 16.77 -14.65
CA TYR A 354 -4.00 17.66 -15.10
C TYR A 354 -3.58 19.13 -15.03
N MET A 355 -4.05 19.92 -15.98
CA MET A 355 -3.87 21.37 -16.00
C MET A 355 -5.04 22.05 -15.29
N VAL A 356 -4.75 22.73 -14.17
CA VAL A 356 -5.75 23.50 -13.43
C VAL A 356 -5.59 24.99 -13.68
N GLN A 357 -6.73 25.68 -13.68
CA GLN A 357 -6.80 27.14 -13.76
C GLN A 357 -7.15 27.72 -12.39
N VAL A 358 -6.35 28.68 -11.92
CA VAL A 358 -6.53 29.33 -10.62
C VAL A 358 -6.63 30.84 -10.81
N PRO A 359 -7.69 31.51 -10.32
CA PRO A 359 -7.75 32.98 -10.34
C PRO A 359 -6.56 33.60 -9.61
N ARG A 360 -5.90 34.57 -10.24
CA ARG A 360 -4.83 35.33 -9.60
C ARG A 360 -5.34 36.06 -8.37
N ARG A 361 -4.43 36.39 -7.46
CA ARG A 361 -4.70 37.08 -6.19
C ARG A 361 -5.65 36.34 -5.27
N ASN A 362 -5.80 35.03 -5.48
CA ASN A 362 -6.49 34.12 -4.58
C ASN A 362 -5.49 33.10 -4.03
N GLN A 363 -5.82 32.58 -2.85
CA GLN A 363 -5.10 31.46 -2.28
C GLN A 363 -5.57 30.17 -2.95
N THR A 364 -4.67 29.21 -3.07
CA THR A 364 -5.01 27.86 -3.49
C THR A 364 -4.05 26.85 -2.86
N ARG A 365 -4.47 25.59 -2.83
CA ARG A 365 -3.58 24.45 -2.71
C ARG A 365 -4.00 23.42 -3.75
N PHE A 366 -3.04 22.66 -4.24
CA PHE A 366 -3.29 21.54 -5.14
C PHE A 366 -3.42 20.27 -4.34
N SER A 367 -4.41 19.46 -4.71
CA SER A 367 -4.74 18.22 -4.03
C SER A 367 -4.90 17.09 -5.04
N CYS A 368 -4.56 15.89 -4.61
CA CYS A 368 -4.76 14.64 -5.33
C CYS A 368 -5.52 13.69 -4.41
N VAL A 369 -6.63 13.15 -4.90
CA VAL A 369 -7.38 12.08 -4.24
C VAL A 369 -7.32 10.85 -5.14
N VAL A 370 -6.89 9.72 -4.58
CA VAL A 370 -6.84 8.43 -5.25
C VAL A 370 -7.78 7.47 -4.56
N TYR A 371 -8.61 6.78 -5.34
CA TYR A 371 -9.56 5.78 -4.86
C TYR A 371 -9.64 4.60 -5.83
N GLY A 372 -10.22 3.50 -5.38
CA GLY A 372 -10.44 2.30 -6.18
C GLY A 372 -11.35 1.34 -5.44
N ASP A 373 -11.51 0.12 -5.96
CA ASP A 373 -12.58 -0.79 -5.54
C ASP A 373 -12.26 -1.50 -4.21
N ASN A 374 -10.98 -1.69 -3.87
CA ASN A 374 -10.54 -2.57 -2.79
C ASN A 374 -9.50 -1.96 -1.83
N PHE A 375 -9.37 -0.64 -1.78
CA PHE A 375 -8.53 0.07 -0.81
C PHE A 375 -9.19 1.37 -0.34
N ASN A 376 -8.78 1.84 0.83
CA ASN A 376 -9.26 3.12 1.36
C ASN A 376 -8.73 4.29 0.53
N GLN A 377 -9.58 5.27 0.24
CA GLN A 377 -9.14 6.47 -0.48
C GLN A 377 -7.94 7.13 0.21
N VAL A 378 -6.97 7.56 -0.60
CA VAL A 378 -5.76 8.25 -0.15
C VAL A 378 -5.78 9.65 -0.73
N TYR A 379 -5.42 10.65 0.07
CA TYR A 379 -5.36 12.02 -0.39
C TYR A 379 -4.10 12.71 0.10
N THR A 380 -3.59 13.64 -0.71
CA THR A 380 -2.44 14.47 -0.38
C THR A 380 -2.64 15.86 -0.97
N TYR A 381 -1.94 16.85 -0.40
CA TYR A 381 -2.04 18.23 -0.85
C TYR A 381 -0.71 18.97 -0.68
N THR A 382 -0.54 19.99 -1.51
CA THR A 382 0.58 20.93 -1.44
C THR A 382 0.35 21.99 -0.36
N ARG A 383 1.40 22.73 0.00
CA ARG A 383 1.23 23.91 0.85
C ARG A 383 0.33 24.94 0.14
N VAL A 384 -0.38 25.74 0.93
CA VAL A 384 -1.14 26.87 0.39
C VAL A 384 -0.19 27.84 -0.29
N ILE A 385 -0.51 28.20 -1.52
CA ILE A 385 0.20 29.19 -2.32
C ILE A 385 -0.72 30.38 -2.63
N TYR A 386 -0.08 31.51 -2.94
CA TYR A 386 -0.75 32.74 -3.35
C TYR A 386 0.04 33.35 -4.50
N LEU A 387 -0.60 33.58 -5.64
CA LEU A 387 0.03 34.34 -6.74
C LEU A 387 -0.49 35.76 -6.76
N ASN A 388 0.44 36.70 -6.64
CA ASN A 388 0.22 38.13 -6.79
C ASN A 388 -0.16 38.53 -8.22
#